data_AF-A0A4Q7MQ28-F1
#
_entry.id   AF-A0A4Q7MQ28-F1
#
_cell.length_a   1.000
_cell.length_b   1.000
_cell.length_c   1.000
_cell.angle_alpha   90.00
_cell.angle_beta   90.00
_cell.angle_gamma   90.00
#
_symmetry.space_group_name_H-M   'P 1'
#
loop_
_entity.id
_entity.type
_entity.pdbx_description
1 polymer ?
#
loop_
_entity_poly.entity_id
_entity_poly.type
_entity_poly.pdbx_seq_one_letter_code
_entity_poly.pdbx_strand_id
1 'polypeptide(L)'
;MMQKLIQATLWTVLACAALPAQAANPGCERKAAEIEQQLDYAKTYGNVYRQRGLERALTEVRTHCTDAGLVSEKRSEIAEQNEKVNEIQAEIEEKQTEGRLDKVRKLERKLEREREELRLLQNELRELESGFTAK
;
A
#
# COMPACT_ATOMS: atom_id res chain seq x y z
N MET A 1 28.24 -34.38 62.98
CA MET A 1 28.33 -34.63 61.52
C MET A 1 27.04 -35.29 61.07
N MET A 2 26.66 -35.04 59.82
CA MET A 2 25.47 -35.55 59.09
C MET A 2 24.20 -34.69 59.19
N GLN A 3 24.19 -33.59 58.42
CA GLN A 3 22.94 -33.03 57.90
C GLN A 3 22.76 -33.57 56.47
N LYS A 4 21.71 -34.36 56.27
CA LYS A 4 21.40 -35.05 55.02
C LYS A 4 21.09 -34.01 53.94
N LEU A 5 21.79 -34.09 52.81
CA LEU A 5 21.51 -33.36 51.59
C LEU A 5 20.18 -33.86 51.02
N ILE A 6 19.11 -33.11 51.26
CA ILE A 6 17.81 -33.30 50.62
C ILE A 6 17.91 -32.66 49.24
N GLN A 7 17.94 -33.52 48.22
CA GLN A 7 17.75 -33.14 46.83
C GLN A 7 16.38 -32.47 46.67
N ALA A 8 16.37 -31.18 46.36
CA ALA A 8 15.20 -30.49 45.83
C ALA A 8 15.57 -29.99 44.44
N THR A 9 15.50 -30.89 43.45
CA THR A 9 15.53 -30.51 42.04
C THR A 9 14.26 -29.72 41.73
N LEU A 10 14.35 -28.40 41.86
CA LEU A 10 13.31 -27.46 41.50
C LEU A 10 13.32 -27.30 39.97
N TRP A 11 12.55 -28.14 39.27
CA TRP A 11 12.24 -27.91 37.85
C TRP A 11 11.27 -26.73 37.77
N THR A 12 11.81 -25.52 37.65
CA THR A 12 11.04 -24.36 37.20
C THR A 12 10.57 -24.60 35.77
N VAL A 13 9.29 -24.94 35.62
CA VAL A 13 8.60 -24.94 34.34
C VAL A 13 8.53 -23.50 33.85
N LEU A 14 9.42 -23.16 32.91
CA LEU A 14 9.36 -21.92 32.15
C LEU A 14 8.17 -22.03 31.19
N ALA A 15 7.01 -21.56 31.62
CA ALA A 15 5.86 -21.36 30.75
C ALA A 15 6.18 -20.21 29.79
N CYS A 16 6.66 -20.52 28.59
CA CYS A 16 6.70 -19.58 27.48
C CYS A 16 5.26 -19.22 27.11
N ALA A 17 4.78 -18.09 27.64
CA ALA A 17 3.61 -17.43 27.08
C ALA A 17 4.00 -16.94 25.67
N ALA A 18 3.60 -17.68 24.64
CA ALA A 18 3.64 -17.19 23.27
C ALA A 18 2.62 -16.04 23.17
N LEU A 19 3.09 -14.81 23.34
CA LEU A 19 2.31 -13.63 22.96
C LEU A 19 2.01 -13.76 21.47
N PRO A 20 0.75 -13.52 21.03
CA PRO A 20 0.47 -13.49 19.60
C PRO A 20 1.33 -12.38 19.00
N ALA A 21 2.20 -12.72 18.07
CA ALA A 21 2.88 -11.74 17.25
C ALA A 21 1.80 -10.98 16.48
N GLN A 22 1.43 -9.79 16.96
CA GLN A 22 0.63 -8.89 16.16
C GLN A 22 1.50 -8.57 14.93
N ALA A 23 1.05 -9.00 13.75
CA ALA A 23 1.69 -8.61 12.51
C ALA A 23 1.68 -7.08 12.48
N ALA A 24 2.87 -6.48 12.54
CA ALA A 24 2.98 -5.04 12.39
C ALA A 24 2.47 -4.68 10.99
N ASN A 25 1.61 -3.65 10.89
CA ASN A 25 1.11 -3.13 9.62
C ASN A 25 1.64 -1.70 9.39
N PRO A 26 2.98 -1.50 9.27
CA PRO A 26 3.57 -0.16 9.16
C PRO A 26 3.06 0.64 7.95
N GLY A 27 2.62 -0.01 6.86
CA GLY A 27 2.01 0.72 5.74
C GLY A 27 0.65 1.30 6.08
N CYS A 28 -0.21 0.51 6.73
CA CYS A 28 -1.50 1.00 7.23
C CYS A 28 -1.34 2.09 8.28
N GLU A 29 -0.33 1.99 9.16
CA GLU A 29 -0.01 3.05 10.14
C GLU A 29 0.40 4.34 9.44
N ARG A 30 1.27 4.28 8.43
CA ARG A 30 1.64 5.43 7.62
C ARG A 30 0.43 6.04 6.92
N LYS A 31 -0.42 5.22 6.29
CA LYS A 31 -1.67 5.66 5.64
C LYS A 31 -2.60 6.35 6.63
N ALA A 32 -2.73 5.83 7.86
CA ALA A 32 -3.52 6.47 8.91
C ALA A 32 -2.95 7.83 9.32
N ALA A 33 -1.63 7.94 9.50
CA ALA A 33 -0.95 9.19 9.86
C ALA A 33 -1.12 10.27 8.78
N GLU A 34 -1.06 9.92 7.50
CA GLU A 34 -1.33 10.84 6.39
C GLU A 34 -2.78 11.37 6.41
N ILE A 35 -3.75 10.49 6.69
CA ILE A 35 -5.17 10.89 6.81
C ILE A 35 -5.35 11.82 8.02
N GLU A 36 -4.68 11.53 9.14
CA GLU A 36 -4.72 12.38 10.34
C GLU A 36 -4.15 13.77 10.09
N GLN A 37 -3.04 13.87 9.35
CA GLN A 37 -2.47 15.16 8.93
C GLN A 37 -3.46 15.95 8.06
N GLN A 38 -4.09 15.29 7.08
CA GLN A 38 -5.11 15.94 6.26
C GLN A 38 -6.35 16.35 7.07
N LEU A 39 -6.69 15.57 8.10
CA LEU A 39 -7.80 15.85 8.99
C LEU A 39 -7.52 17.09 9.84
N ASP A 40 -6.31 17.23 10.37
CA ASP A 40 -5.86 18.42 11.09
C ASP A 40 -5.91 19.68 10.20
N TYR A 41 -5.43 19.56 8.96
CA TYR A 41 -5.57 20.62 7.97
C TYR A 41 -7.04 20.98 7.73
N ALA A 42 -7.91 19.99 7.46
CA ALA A 42 -9.33 20.23 7.22
C ALA A 42 -10.03 20.91 8.41
N LYS A 43 -9.67 20.54 9.65
CA LYS A 43 -10.16 21.18 10.89
C LYS A 43 -9.71 22.63 10.99
N THR A 44 -8.42 22.88 10.76
CA THR A 44 -7.83 24.23 10.83
C THR A 44 -8.50 25.22 9.90
N TYR A 45 -8.86 24.79 8.68
CA TYR A 45 -9.52 25.64 7.69
C TYR A 45 -11.06 25.52 7.69
N GLY A 46 -11.65 24.84 8.66
CA GLY A 46 -13.11 24.73 8.80
C GLY A 46 -13.82 23.97 7.66
N ASN A 47 -13.13 23.07 6.96
CA ASN A 47 -13.70 22.30 5.86
C ASN A 47 -14.44 21.06 6.39
N VAL A 48 -15.66 21.27 6.89
CA VAL A 48 -16.48 20.25 7.57
C VAL A 48 -16.79 19.04 6.67
N TYR A 49 -17.03 19.26 5.37
CA TYR A 49 -17.30 18.16 4.44
C TYR A 49 -16.08 17.27 4.23
N ARG A 50 -14.89 17.88 4.02
CA ARG A 50 -13.64 17.14 3.90
C ARG A 50 -13.31 16.42 5.21
N GLN A 51 -13.48 17.08 6.35
CA GLN A 51 -13.26 16.48 7.66
C GLN A 51 -14.06 15.19 7.84
N ARG A 52 -15.37 15.23 7.58
CA ARG A 52 -16.25 14.05 7.72
C ARG A 52 -15.83 12.91 6.78
N GLY A 53 -15.37 13.23 5.57
CA GLY A 53 -14.82 12.24 4.65
C GLY A 53 -13.55 11.57 5.19
N LEU A 54 -12.62 12.38 5.70
CA LEU A 54 -11.36 11.91 6.28
C LEU A 54 -11.56 11.10 7.57
N GLU A 55 -12.51 11.48 8.42
CA GLU A 55 -12.86 10.69 9.61
C GLU A 55 -13.34 9.28 9.25
N ARG A 56 -14.22 9.17 8.24
CA ARG A 56 -14.65 7.86 7.73
C ARG A 56 -13.47 7.08 7.15
N ALA A 57 -12.65 7.71 6.30
CA ALA A 57 -11.47 7.06 5.72
C ALA A 57 -10.49 6.56 6.80
N LEU A 58 -10.30 7.32 7.87
CA LEU A 58 -9.46 6.92 9.00
C LEU A 58 -10.03 5.71 9.73
N THR A 59 -11.35 5.67 9.97
CA THR A 59 -12.03 4.50 10.54
C THR A 59 -11.84 3.27 9.65
N GLU A 60 -12.09 3.40 8.35
CA GLU A 60 -11.91 2.29 7.40
C GLU A 60 -10.47 1.75 7.41
N VAL A 61 -9.47 2.64 7.40
CA VAL A 61 -8.06 2.21 7.47
C VAL A 61 -7.77 1.48 8.78
N ARG A 62 -8.22 2.01 9.92
CA ARG A 62 -7.97 1.39 11.22
C ARG A 62 -8.69 0.05 11.41
N THR A 63 -9.82 -0.16 10.73
CA THR A 63 -10.63 -1.37 10.88
C THR A 63 -10.31 -2.45 9.84
N HIS A 64 -9.97 -2.06 8.61
CA HIS A 64 -9.91 -2.99 7.48
C HIS A 64 -8.57 -3.01 6.74
N CYS A 65 -7.67 -2.05 6.98
CA CYS A 65 -6.41 -2.03 6.25
C CYS A 65 -5.50 -3.21 6.63
N THR A 66 -4.88 -3.79 5.61
CA THR A 66 -3.75 -4.71 5.77
C THR A 66 -2.65 -4.31 4.80
N ASP A 67 -1.40 -4.46 5.20
CA ASP A 67 -0.26 -4.11 4.34
C ASP A 67 -0.23 -4.98 3.07
N ALA A 68 -0.56 -6.26 3.20
CA ALA A 68 -0.75 -7.16 2.05
C ALA A 68 -1.88 -6.67 1.11
N GLY A 69 -2.97 -6.14 1.68
CA GLY A 69 -4.05 -5.52 0.92
C GLY A 69 -3.56 -4.32 0.11
N LEU A 70 -2.78 -3.41 0.73
CA LEU A 70 -2.22 -2.25 0.03
C LEU A 70 -1.32 -2.65 -1.15
N VAL A 71 -0.49 -3.68 -0.98
CA VAL A 71 0.33 -4.23 -2.09
C VAL A 71 -0.54 -4.82 -3.18
N SER A 72 -1.55 -5.61 -2.80
CA SER A 72 -2.45 -6.27 -3.74
C SER A 72 -3.23 -5.24 -4.57
N GLU A 73 -3.79 -4.22 -3.92
CA GLU A 73 -4.48 -3.10 -4.59
C GLU A 73 -3.54 -2.43 -5.60
N LYS A 74 -2.33 -2.05 -5.17
CA LYS A 74 -1.36 -1.39 -6.06
C LYS A 74 -0.92 -2.26 -7.24
N ARG A 75 -0.76 -3.57 -7.04
CA ARG A 75 -0.47 -4.52 -8.13
C ARG A 75 -1.62 -4.63 -9.12
N SER A 76 -2.88 -4.58 -8.65
CA SER A 76 -4.06 -4.55 -9.51
C SER A 76 -4.08 -3.29 -10.37
N GLU A 77 -3.84 -2.12 -9.77
CA GLU A 77 -3.75 -0.85 -10.51
C GLU A 77 -2.66 -0.88 -11.58
N ILE A 78 -1.49 -1.45 -11.27
CA ILE A 78 -0.40 -1.66 -12.25
C ILE A 78 -0.84 -2.59 -13.39
N ALA A 79 -1.57 -3.66 -13.09
CA ALA A 79 -2.06 -4.59 -14.11
C ALA A 79 -3.04 -3.91 -15.08
N GLU A 80 -4.03 -3.19 -14.54
CA GLU A 80 -4.98 -2.38 -15.32
C GLU A 80 -4.25 -1.31 -16.15
N GLN A 81 -3.25 -0.65 -15.58
CA GLN A 81 -2.48 0.37 -16.29
C GLN A 81 -1.64 -0.22 -17.43
N ASN A 82 -1.08 -1.42 -17.25
CA ASN A 82 -0.41 -2.14 -18.33
C ASN A 82 -1.37 -2.53 -19.46
N GLU A 83 -2.61 -2.93 -19.13
CA GLU A 83 -3.64 -3.20 -20.13
C GLU A 83 -3.92 -1.97 -20.98
N LYS A 84 -4.14 -0.80 -20.38
CA LYS A 84 -4.31 0.47 -21.12
C LYS A 84 -3.12 0.80 -22.03
N VAL A 85 -1.89 0.58 -21.55
CA VAL A 85 -0.67 0.79 -22.35
C VAL A 85 -0.67 -0.13 -23.57
N ASN A 86 -1.03 -1.40 -23.40
CA ASN A 86 -1.09 -2.37 -24.48
C ASN A 86 -2.21 -2.04 -25.49
N GLU A 87 -3.40 -1.65 -25.01
CA GLU A 87 -4.51 -1.23 -25.85
C GLU A 87 -4.13 -0.02 -26.73
N ILE A 88 -3.48 0.99 -26.16
CA ILE A 88 -3.06 2.17 -26.92
C ILE A 88 -1.98 1.80 -27.94
N GLN A 89 -1.06 0.89 -27.59
CA GLN A 89 -0.02 0.42 -28.53
C GLN A 89 -0.65 -0.30 -29.72
N ALA A 90 -1.65 -1.16 -29.49
CA ALA A 90 -2.42 -1.82 -30.54
C ALA A 90 -3.22 -0.80 -31.39
N GLU A 91 -3.83 0.20 -30.76
CA GLU A 91 -4.55 1.26 -31.48
C GLU A 91 -3.59 2.09 -32.35
N ILE A 92 -2.36 2.33 -31.90
CA ILE A 92 -1.32 2.99 -32.71
C ILE A 92 -1.02 2.17 -33.97
N GLU A 93 -0.80 0.86 -33.84
CA GLU A 93 -0.51 -0.03 -34.97
C GLU A 93 -1.67 -0.03 -35.98
N GLU A 94 -2.91 -0.14 -35.50
CA GLU A 94 -4.11 -0.05 -36.33
C GLU A 94 -4.14 1.29 -37.10
N LYS A 95 -3.98 2.43 -36.41
CA LYS A 95 -4.02 3.75 -37.05
C LYS A 95 -2.84 4.02 -37.98
N GLN A 96 -1.70 3.38 -37.76
CA GLN A 96 -0.59 3.38 -38.70
C GLN A 96 -0.95 2.67 -40.00
N THR A 97 -1.57 1.48 -39.93
CA THR A 97 -2.02 0.75 -41.12
C THR A 97 -3.13 1.48 -41.89
N GLU A 98 -4.01 2.21 -41.19
CA GLU A 98 -5.02 3.08 -41.79
C GLU A 98 -4.43 4.38 -42.41
N GLY A 99 -3.14 4.66 -42.23
CA GLY A 99 -2.50 5.90 -42.69
C GLY A 99 -2.93 7.16 -41.93
N ARG A 100 -3.53 7.03 -40.75
CA ARG A 100 -4.10 8.13 -39.96
C ARG A 100 -3.08 8.77 -39.02
N LEU A 101 -2.07 9.40 -39.62
CA LEU A 101 -0.91 9.93 -38.89
C LEU A 101 -1.27 11.00 -37.84
N ASP A 102 -2.36 11.75 -38.01
CA ASP A 102 -2.84 12.71 -37.00
C ASP A 102 -3.31 12.00 -35.72
N LYS A 103 -3.98 10.84 -35.86
CA LYS A 103 -4.43 10.01 -34.75
C LYS A 103 -3.27 9.32 -34.06
N VAL A 104 -2.33 8.77 -34.84
CA VAL A 104 -1.10 8.17 -34.31
C VAL A 104 -0.37 9.16 -33.39
N ARG A 105 -0.11 10.39 -33.83
CA ARG A 105 0.55 11.40 -32.99
C ARG A 105 -0.22 11.71 -31.70
N LYS A 106 -1.57 11.67 -31.72
CA LYS A 106 -2.38 11.88 -30.52
C LYS A 106 -2.28 10.71 -29.55
N LEU A 107 -2.27 9.49 -30.08
CA LEU A 107 -2.14 8.26 -29.31
C LEU A 107 -0.74 8.12 -28.72
N GLU A 108 0.33 8.46 -29.43
CA GLU A 108 1.70 8.47 -28.89
C GLU A 108 1.83 9.39 -27.67
N ARG A 109 1.22 10.60 -27.72
CA ARG A 109 1.17 11.48 -26.54
C ARG A 109 0.35 10.89 -25.40
N LYS A 110 -0.68 10.10 -25.69
CA LYS A 110 -1.46 9.40 -24.66
C LYS A 110 -0.63 8.30 -24.04
N LEU A 111 -0.02 7.45 -24.87
CA LEU A 111 0.87 6.37 -24.47
C LEU A 111 1.97 6.85 -23.53
N GLU A 112 2.60 8.00 -23.82
CA GLU A 112 3.62 8.57 -22.94
C GLU A 112 3.08 8.91 -21.55
N ARG A 113 1.88 9.50 -21.46
CA ARG A 113 1.24 9.79 -20.17
C ARG A 113 0.92 8.52 -19.40
N GLU A 114 0.36 7.51 -20.07
CA GLU A 114 0.01 6.24 -19.42
C GLU A 114 1.26 5.46 -18.96
N ARG A 115 2.38 5.56 -19.70
CA ARG A 115 3.67 4.98 -19.31
C ARG A 115 4.27 5.69 -18.10
N GLU A 116 4.16 7.02 -18.04
CA GLU A 116 4.61 7.77 -16.87
C GLU A 116 3.76 7.43 -15.64
N GLU A 117 2.45 7.31 -15.78
CA GLU A 117 1.56 6.84 -14.71
C GLU A 117 1.92 5.42 -14.26
N LEU A 118 2.18 4.50 -15.19
CA LEU A 118 2.66 3.15 -14.88
C LEU A 118 3.97 3.19 -14.08
N ARG A 119 4.92 4.06 -14.45
CA ARG A 119 6.19 4.24 -13.74
C ARG A 119 5.97 4.75 -12.31
N LEU A 120 5.05 5.70 -12.12
CA LEU A 120 4.68 6.20 -10.80
C LEU A 120 4.10 5.08 -9.92
N LEU A 121 3.12 4.33 -10.44
CA LEU A 121 2.53 3.20 -9.71
C LEU A 121 3.57 2.13 -9.33
N GLN A 122 4.50 1.82 -10.24
CA GLN A 122 5.60 0.89 -9.95
C GLN A 122 6.55 1.39 -8.86
N ASN A 123 6.82 2.71 -8.80
CA ASN A 123 7.61 3.28 -7.73
C ASN A 123 6.85 3.25 -6.41
N GLU A 124 5.56 3.60 -6.40
CA GLU A 124 4.71 3.52 -5.21
C GLU A 124 4.64 2.08 -4.67
N LEU A 125 4.52 1.08 -5.54
CA LEU A 125 4.57 -0.33 -5.14
C LEU A 125 5.90 -0.67 -4.47
N ARG A 126 7.02 -0.23 -5.06
CA ARG A 126 8.36 -0.45 -4.48
C ARG A 126 8.50 0.23 -3.13
N GLU A 127 7.97 1.45 -2.98
CA GLU A 127 7.98 2.17 -1.71
C GLU A 127 7.15 1.44 -0.65
N LEU A 128 5.95 0.96 -0.99
CA LEU A 128 5.13 0.13 -0.11
C LEU A 128 5.92 -1.11 0.33
N GLU A 129 6.45 -1.88 -0.61
CA GLU A 129 7.23 -3.10 -0.34
C GLU A 129 8.49 -2.82 0.52
N SER A 130 9.20 -1.73 0.25
CA SER A 130 10.39 -1.33 1.01
C SER A 130 10.06 -0.83 2.43
N GLY A 131 8.95 -0.11 2.59
CA GLY A 131 8.49 0.42 3.86
C GLY A 131 8.11 -0.67 4.86
N PHE A 132 7.74 -1.87 4.38
CA PHE A 132 7.52 -3.03 5.25
C PHE A 132 8.83 -3.66 5.76
N THR A 133 9.94 -3.45 5.06
CA THR A 133 11.24 -4.08 5.38
C THR A 133 12.16 -3.21 6.25
N ALA A 134 11.85 -1.93 6.42
CA ALA A 134 12.62 -1.02 7.26
C ALA A 134 12.26 -1.22 8.74
N LYS A 135 12.94 -2.16 9.41
CA LYS A 135 13.01 -2.26 10.87
C LYS A 135 14.42 -2.62 11.32
#